data_AF-A0A8S2XK66-F1
#
_entry.id   AF-A0A8S2XK66-F1
#
_cell.length_a   1.000
_cell.length_b   1.000
_cell.length_c   1.000
_cell.angle_alpha   90.00
_cell.angle_beta   90.00
_cell.angle_gamma   90.00
#
_symmetry.space_group_name_H-M   'P 1'
#
loop_
_entity.id
_entity.type
_entity.pdbx_description
1 polymer ?
#
loop_
_entity_poly.entity_id
_entity_poly.type
_entity_poly.pdbx_seq_one_letter_code
_entity_poly.pdbx_strand_id
1 'polypeptide(L)'
;MIRKNICCVKKVTRLQIPQNTTDELQPVDCYFNRQIKSFLKACYHRVALDELDIHLHERNNIIRLASLMHNQLSADVFTPMIKYAWFSSGLMREDPSPFVSVNQVCFASFYYLCSMFEEIVFSTLFYQLSFPLKTQQIFLRSMAL
;
A
#
# COMPACT_ATOMS: atom_id res chain seq x y z
N MET A 1 24.93 -48.18 19.77
CA MET A 1 25.54 -46.92 20.25
C MET A 1 25.30 -45.81 19.23
N ILE A 2 24.32 -44.93 19.44
CA ILE A 2 24.13 -43.72 18.63
C ILE A 2 24.53 -42.53 19.50
N ARG A 3 25.62 -41.85 19.13
CA ARG A 3 26.11 -40.65 19.83
C ARG A 3 25.11 -39.51 19.57
N LYS A 4 24.43 -39.04 20.63
CA LYS A 4 23.68 -37.78 20.62
C LYS A 4 24.68 -36.63 20.55
N ASN A 5 24.89 -36.06 19.37
CA ASN A 5 25.54 -34.77 19.23
C ASN A 5 24.60 -33.70 19.80
N ILE A 6 24.89 -33.25 21.01
CA ILE A 6 24.22 -32.13 21.66
C ILE A 6 24.68 -30.87 20.93
N CYS A 7 23.93 -30.45 19.92
CA CYS A 7 24.07 -29.12 19.33
C CYS A 7 23.54 -28.12 20.36
N CYS A 8 24.36 -27.12 20.69
CA CYS A 8 24.12 -26.10 21.72
C CYS A 8 22.64 -25.64 21.74
N VAL A 9 21.90 -26.04 22.79
CA VAL A 9 20.48 -25.71 22.94
C VAL A 9 20.38 -24.21 23.23
N LYS A 10 20.17 -23.41 22.19
CA LYS A 10 19.85 -21.99 22.34
C LYS A 10 18.57 -21.90 23.18
N LYS A 11 18.63 -21.12 24.27
CA LYS A 11 17.47 -20.85 25.12
C LYS A 11 16.42 -20.11 24.28
N VAL A 12 15.38 -20.83 23.85
CA VAL A 12 14.24 -20.26 23.13
C VAL A 12 13.25 -19.73 24.17
N THR A 13 13.13 -18.41 24.27
CA THR A 13 12.07 -17.78 25.06
C THR A 13 10.79 -17.77 24.23
N ARG A 14 9.77 -18.52 24.66
CA ARG A 14 8.44 -18.43 24.07
C ARG A 14 7.79 -17.15 24.57
N LEU A 15 7.53 -16.21 23.67
CA LEU A 15 6.70 -15.05 23.96
C LEU A 15 5.24 -15.48 23.87
N GLN A 16 4.44 -15.14 24.87
CA GLN A 16 3.02 -15.41 24.87
C GLN A 16 2.28 -14.23 24.22
N ILE A 17 1.39 -14.52 23.28
CA ILE A 17 0.51 -13.49 22.70
C ILE A 17 -0.36 -12.93 23.84
N PRO A 18 -0.47 -11.61 23.99
CA PRO A 18 -1.27 -11.02 25.05
C PRO A 18 -2.74 -11.46 24.99
N GLN A 19 -3.41 -11.48 26.13
CA GLN A 19 -4.85 -11.75 26.17
C GLN A 19 -5.60 -10.66 25.38
N ASN A 20 -6.71 -11.04 24.72
CA ASN A 20 -7.50 -10.19 23.81
C ASN A 20 -6.81 -9.80 22.49
N THR A 21 -5.77 -10.53 22.08
CA THR A 21 -5.19 -10.41 20.72
C THR A 21 -5.67 -11.56 19.85
N THR A 22 -5.89 -11.29 18.57
CA THR A 22 -6.23 -12.31 17.57
C THR A 22 -5.05 -13.26 17.37
N ASP A 23 -5.31 -14.56 17.42
CA ASP A 23 -4.37 -15.64 17.10
C ASP A 23 -4.28 -15.88 15.58
N GLU A 24 -5.26 -15.41 14.82
CA GLU A 24 -5.29 -15.43 13.36
C GLU A 24 -4.33 -14.40 12.74
N LEU A 25 -3.77 -14.76 11.58
CA LEU A 25 -2.89 -13.89 10.81
C LEU A 25 -3.71 -12.76 10.17
N GLN A 26 -3.27 -11.50 10.33
CA GLN A 26 -4.01 -10.37 9.76
C GLN A 26 -3.74 -10.26 8.24
N PRO A 27 -4.77 -10.08 7.39
CA PRO A 27 -4.61 -9.83 5.95
C PRO A 27 -3.68 -8.65 5.65
N VAL A 28 -3.73 -7.66 6.54
CA VAL A 28 -2.92 -6.44 6.46
C VAL A 28 -1.43 -6.75 6.49
N ASP A 29 -1.00 -7.68 7.35
CA ASP A 29 0.40 -8.07 7.50
C ASP A 29 0.87 -9.03 6.42
N CYS A 30 -0.03 -9.83 5.84
CA CYS A 30 0.29 -10.78 4.79
C CYS A 30 0.73 -10.09 3.50
N TYR A 31 -0.06 -9.11 3.06
CA TYR A 31 0.11 -8.55 1.71
C TYR A 31 -0.21 -7.06 1.61
N PHE A 32 -1.25 -6.58 2.28
CA PHE A 32 -1.75 -5.22 2.07
C PHE A 32 -0.71 -4.15 2.43
N ASN A 33 -0.03 -4.30 3.57
CA ASN A 33 1.05 -3.40 4.01
C ASN A 33 2.19 -3.29 2.99
N ARG A 34 2.47 -4.36 2.22
CA ARG A 34 3.49 -4.34 1.17
C ARG A 34 3.11 -3.40 0.05
N GLN A 35 1.84 -3.40 -0.35
CA GLN A 35 1.32 -2.53 -1.41
C GLN A 35 1.33 -1.06 -0.98
N ILE A 36 0.90 -0.78 0.26
CA ILE A 36 0.97 0.56 0.87
C ILE A 36 2.41 1.09 0.88
N LYS A 37 3.36 0.29 1.38
CA LYS A 37 4.78 0.69 1.41
C LYS A 37 5.34 0.98 0.03
N SER A 38 4.94 0.19 -0.97
CA SER A 38 5.38 0.40 -2.35
C SER A 38 4.84 1.71 -2.92
N PHE A 39 3.56 2.00 -2.70
CA PHE A 39 2.93 3.25 -3.11
C PHE A 39 3.63 4.47 -2.47
N LEU A 40 3.78 4.44 -1.15
CA LEU A 40 4.44 5.52 -0.41
C LEU A 40 5.87 5.73 -0.91
N LYS A 41 6.65 4.64 -1.06
CA LYS A 41 8.02 4.72 -1.57
C LYS A 41 8.08 5.38 -2.95
N ALA A 42 7.15 5.07 -3.84
CA ALA A 42 7.08 5.69 -5.15
C ALA A 42 6.76 7.20 -5.07
N CYS A 43 5.83 7.60 -4.19
CA CYS A 43 5.54 9.03 -3.95
C CYS A 43 6.76 9.79 -3.42
N TYR A 44 7.46 9.24 -2.42
CA TYR A 44 8.69 9.85 -1.88
C TYR A 44 9.78 9.96 -2.95
N HIS A 45 9.97 8.90 -3.73
CA HIS A 45 10.94 8.89 -4.82
C HIS A 45 10.62 9.95 -5.88
N ARG A 46 9.34 10.17 -6.18
CA ARG A 46 8.89 11.19 -7.12
C ARG A 46 9.09 12.61 -6.62
N VAL A 47 8.70 12.91 -5.39
CA VAL A 47 8.98 14.22 -4.78
C VAL A 47 10.48 14.54 -4.80
N ALA A 48 11.33 13.53 -4.54
CA ALA A 48 12.78 13.71 -4.59
C ALA A 48 13.34 13.86 -6.02
N LEU A 49 12.84 13.09 -7.00
CA LEU A 49 13.32 13.15 -8.38
C LEU A 49 12.95 14.45 -9.09
N ASP A 50 11.73 14.95 -8.84
CA ASP A 50 11.19 16.12 -9.52
C ASP A 50 11.43 17.43 -8.72
N GLU A 51 12.23 17.34 -7.64
CA GLU A 51 12.61 18.46 -6.77
C GLU A 51 11.41 19.30 -6.30
N LEU A 52 10.29 18.64 -5.99
CA LEU A 52 9.07 19.32 -5.57
C LEU A 52 9.23 19.92 -4.17
N ASP A 53 8.80 21.17 -4.00
CA ASP A 53 8.74 21.85 -2.70
C ASP A 53 7.55 21.35 -1.85
N ILE A 54 7.57 20.05 -1.55
CA ILE A 54 6.54 19.34 -0.78
C ILE A 54 7.21 18.57 0.34
N HIS A 55 6.92 18.96 1.58
CA HIS A 55 7.41 18.27 2.76
C HIS A 55 6.47 17.13 3.17
N LEU A 56 6.68 15.94 2.59
CA LEU A 56 5.84 14.75 2.87
C LEU A 56 5.86 14.27 4.33
N HIS A 57 6.82 14.72 5.13
CA HIS A 57 6.92 14.39 6.55
C HIS A 57 6.03 15.28 7.45
N GLU A 58 5.46 16.37 6.92
CA GLU A 58 4.52 17.19 7.67
C GLU A 58 3.19 16.47 7.88
N ARG A 59 2.61 16.63 9.07
CA ARG A 59 1.35 15.97 9.47
C ARG A 59 0.23 16.14 8.43
N ASN A 60 0.06 17.34 7.89
CA ASN A 60 -1.00 17.62 6.91
C ASN A 60 -0.77 16.87 5.59
N ASN A 61 0.48 16.79 5.15
CA ASN A 61 0.84 16.09 3.91
C ASN A 61 0.76 14.57 4.09
N ILE A 62 1.10 14.05 5.28
CA ILE A 62 0.88 12.63 5.64
C ILE A 62 -0.61 12.28 5.55
N ILE A 63 -1.48 13.10 6.13
CA ILE A 63 -2.95 12.87 6.11
C ILE A 63 -3.45 12.88 4.66
N ARG A 64 -3.03 13.86 3.86
CA ARG A 64 -3.43 13.96 2.44
C ARG A 64 -2.90 12.79 1.61
N LEU A 65 -1.66 12.37 1.83
CA LEU A 65 -1.07 11.21 1.15
C LEU A 65 -1.82 9.91 1.52
N ALA A 66 -2.21 9.75 2.79
CA ALA A 66 -3.04 8.64 3.22
C ALA A 66 -4.44 8.68 2.58
N SER A 67 -5.06 9.84 2.46
CA SER A 67 -6.35 10.01 1.75
C SER A 67 -6.24 9.67 0.26
N LEU A 68 -5.19 10.14 -0.41
CA LEU A 68 -4.93 9.82 -1.82
C LEU A 68 -4.76 8.31 -2.01
N MET A 69 -3.92 7.69 -1.19
CA MET A 69 -3.67 6.25 -1.25
C MET A 69 -4.96 5.45 -0.99
N HIS A 70 -5.75 5.84 0.02
CA HIS A 70 -7.03 5.21 0.30
C HIS A 70 -7.98 5.31 -0.89
N ASN A 71 -8.10 6.48 -1.50
CA ASN A 71 -8.91 6.68 -2.69
C ASN A 71 -8.44 5.82 -3.86
N GLN A 72 -7.13 5.78 -4.12
CA GLN A 72 -6.57 4.99 -5.21
C GLN A 72 -6.80 3.48 -5.00
N LEU A 73 -6.59 2.98 -3.78
CA LEU A 73 -6.79 1.57 -3.43
C LEU A 73 -8.26 1.16 -3.34
N SER A 74 -9.17 2.13 -3.29
CA SER A 74 -10.62 1.89 -3.35
C SER A 74 -11.12 1.62 -4.77
N ALA A 75 -10.27 1.78 -5.80
CA ALA A 75 -10.64 1.48 -7.18
C ALA A 75 -10.86 -0.04 -7.39
N ASP A 76 -11.86 -0.40 -8.20
CA ASP A 76 -12.28 -1.79 -8.44
C ASP A 76 -11.17 -2.70 -8.97
N VAL A 77 -10.20 -2.12 -9.69
CA VAL A 77 -9.00 -2.81 -10.18
C VAL A 77 -8.19 -3.49 -9.07
N PHE A 78 -8.25 -2.97 -7.85
CA PHE A 78 -7.54 -3.53 -6.69
C PHE A 78 -8.40 -4.49 -5.85
N THR A 79 -9.69 -4.64 -6.14
CA THR A 79 -10.57 -5.56 -5.40
C THR A 79 -10.02 -7.01 -5.38
N PRO A 80 -9.55 -7.60 -6.51
CA PRO A 80 -8.94 -8.93 -6.50
C PRO A 80 -7.64 -8.99 -5.68
N MET A 81 -6.84 -7.92 -5.70
CA MET A 81 -5.61 -7.81 -4.91
C MET A 81 -5.90 -7.72 -3.40
N ILE A 82 -6.96 -7.01 -2.99
CA ILE A 82 -7.40 -6.95 -1.60
C ILE A 82 -7.91 -8.32 -1.16
N LYS A 83 -8.73 -8.98 -1.98
CA LYS A 83 -9.16 -10.37 -1.75
C LYS A 83 -7.96 -11.30 -1.57
N TYR A 84 -6.88 -11.12 -2.33
CA TYR A 84 -5.68 -11.93 -2.18
C TYR A 84 -5.06 -11.80 -0.78
N ALA A 85 -5.09 -10.62 -0.17
CA ALA A 85 -4.65 -10.43 1.20
C ALA A 85 -5.44 -11.32 2.18
N TRP A 86 -6.76 -11.42 2.01
CA TRP A 86 -7.62 -12.31 2.79
C TRP A 86 -7.35 -13.79 2.52
N PHE A 87 -7.17 -14.19 1.26
CA PHE A 87 -6.79 -15.55 0.89
C PHE A 87 -5.45 -15.95 1.52
N SER A 88 -4.43 -15.10 1.40
CA SER A 88 -3.09 -15.36 1.95
C SER A 88 -3.04 -15.43 3.48
N SER A 89 -3.99 -14.79 4.17
CA SER A 89 -4.16 -14.92 5.62
C SER A 89 -4.86 -16.21 6.08
N GLY A 90 -5.40 -17.00 5.13
CA GLY A 90 -6.20 -18.19 5.43
C GLY A 90 -7.66 -17.91 5.80
N LEU A 91 -8.08 -16.65 5.80
CA LEU A 91 -9.45 -16.22 6.11
C LEU A 91 -10.42 -16.37 4.92
N MET A 92 -9.89 -16.63 3.72
CA MET A 92 -10.68 -16.89 2.52
C MET A 92 -10.15 -18.13 1.80
N ARG A 93 -11.04 -18.95 1.25
CA ARG A 93 -10.69 -20.23 0.60
C ARG A 93 -10.43 -20.12 -0.91
N GLU A 94 -11.08 -19.18 -1.56
CA GLU A 94 -11.01 -18.99 -3.01
C GLU A 94 -9.79 -18.16 -3.38
N ASP A 95 -8.99 -18.62 -4.34
CA ASP A 95 -7.86 -17.83 -4.85
C ASP A 95 -8.39 -16.77 -5.84
N PRO A 96 -8.22 -15.47 -5.56
CA PRO A 96 -8.68 -14.39 -6.45
C PRO A 96 -7.71 -14.11 -7.62
N SER A 97 -6.68 -14.93 -7.80
CA SER A 97 -5.75 -14.82 -8.93
C SER A 97 -6.45 -15.10 -10.28
N PRO A 98 -6.08 -14.37 -11.35
CA PRO A 98 -5.01 -13.38 -11.43
C PRO A 98 -5.43 -11.98 -10.93
N PHE A 99 -4.49 -11.25 -10.36
CA PHE A 99 -4.67 -9.84 -9.98
C PHE A 99 -3.42 -9.03 -10.29
N VAL A 100 -3.58 -7.70 -10.31
CA VAL A 100 -2.50 -6.74 -10.54
C VAL A 100 -2.09 -6.05 -9.23
N SER A 101 -0.80 -5.77 -9.10
CA SER A 101 -0.25 -5.05 -7.95
C SER A 101 -0.33 -3.53 -8.14
N VAL A 102 -0.19 -2.77 -7.05
CA VAL A 102 -0.14 -1.31 -7.10
C VAL A 102 0.97 -0.81 -8.02
N ASN A 103 2.14 -1.46 -8.01
CA ASN A 103 3.21 -1.09 -8.92
C ASN A 103 2.85 -1.28 -10.38
N GLN A 104 2.10 -2.33 -10.72
CA GLN A 104 1.70 -2.61 -12.09
C GLN A 104 0.55 -1.73 -12.58
N VAL A 105 -0.22 -1.10 -11.69
CA VAL A 105 -1.32 -0.23 -12.09
C VAL A 105 -0.89 1.24 -12.00
N CYS A 106 -0.38 1.66 -10.84
CA CYS A 106 -0.04 3.04 -10.57
C CYS A 106 1.34 3.46 -11.10
N PHE A 107 2.24 2.49 -11.31
CA PHE A 107 3.65 2.76 -11.64
C PHE A 107 4.17 1.86 -12.78
N ALA A 108 3.27 1.28 -13.60
CA ALA A 108 3.67 0.43 -14.70
C ALA A 108 4.41 1.24 -15.77
N SER A 109 5.73 1.06 -15.75
CA SER A 109 6.72 1.49 -16.73
C SER A 109 7.06 2.99 -16.76
N PHE A 110 8.33 3.25 -16.42
CA PHE A 110 9.10 4.44 -16.80
C PHE A 110 9.38 4.53 -18.32
N TYR A 111 8.76 3.69 -19.15
CA TYR A 111 8.93 3.66 -20.60
C TYR A 111 7.60 3.28 -21.27
N TYR A 112 6.97 4.22 -22.00
CA TYR A 112 5.85 4.04 -22.96
C TYR A 112 4.38 4.21 -22.54
N LEU A 113 4.02 4.99 -21.52
CA LEU A 113 2.66 5.57 -21.45
C LEU A 113 2.70 7.05 -21.07
N CYS A 114 3.29 7.78 -22.01
CA CYS A 114 3.07 9.20 -22.27
C CYS A 114 1.56 9.52 -22.24
N SER A 115 1.23 10.63 -21.53
CA SER A 115 0.06 11.49 -21.64
C SER A 115 -1.31 11.17 -21.01
N MET A 116 -1.44 10.24 -20.05
CA MET A 116 -2.64 10.28 -19.16
C MET A 116 -2.37 10.01 -17.68
N PHE A 117 -1.39 9.17 -17.33
CA PHE A 117 -1.14 8.82 -15.92
C PHE A 117 -0.18 9.77 -15.20
N GLU A 118 0.74 10.42 -15.93
CA GLU A 118 1.60 11.47 -15.37
C GLU A 118 0.79 12.72 -14.96
N GLU A 119 -0.25 13.08 -15.70
CA GLU A 119 -1.10 14.22 -15.31
C GLU A 119 -2.00 13.90 -14.11
N ILE A 120 -2.54 12.69 -13.99
CA ILE A 120 -3.50 12.40 -12.93
C ILE A 120 -2.80 12.30 -11.57
N VAL A 121 -1.69 11.58 -11.42
CA VAL A 121 -1.08 11.45 -10.09
C VAL A 121 -0.31 12.70 -9.69
N PHE A 122 0.40 13.38 -10.61
CA PHE A 122 1.11 14.61 -10.28
C PHE A 122 0.22 15.84 -10.24
N SER A 123 -0.71 16.06 -11.18
CA SER A 123 -1.64 17.18 -11.04
C SER A 123 -2.56 16.96 -9.85
N THR A 124 -2.98 15.72 -9.55
CA THR A 124 -3.79 15.46 -8.34
C THR A 124 -2.95 15.56 -7.08
N LEU A 125 -1.70 15.08 -7.00
CA LEU A 125 -0.82 15.34 -5.85
C LEU A 125 -0.55 16.83 -5.68
N PHE A 126 -0.23 17.55 -6.75
CA PHE A 126 0.10 18.98 -6.70
C PHE A 126 -1.14 19.84 -6.40
N TYR A 127 -2.29 19.59 -7.04
CA TYR A 127 -3.56 20.25 -6.74
C TYR A 127 -4.15 19.84 -5.38
N GLN A 128 -4.12 18.56 -5.00
CA GLN A 128 -4.66 18.13 -3.70
C GLN A 128 -3.74 18.58 -2.54
N LEU A 129 -2.41 18.52 -2.68
CA LEU A 129 -1.53 19.05 -1.64
C LEU A 129 -1.53 20.59 -1.61
N SER A 130 -1.90 21.29 -2.68
CA SER A 130 -1.98 22.76 -2.71
C SER A 130 -3.35 23.35 -2.32
N PHE A 131 -4.46 22.63 -2.45
CA PHE A 131 -5.82 23.15 -2.21
C PHE A 131 -6.49 22.62 -0.91
N PRO A 132 -7.44 23.36 -0.31
CA PRO A 132 -8.15 22.96 0.91
C PRO A 132 -9.09 21.76 0.69
N LEU A 133 -9.28 20.94 1.75
CA LEU A 133 -9.98 19.64 1.73
C LEU A 133 -11.38 19.63 1.09
N LYS A 134 -12.12 20.75 1.12
CA LYS A 134 -13.47 20.84 0.53
C LYS A 134 -13.48 20.73 -1.00
N THR A 135 -12.41 21.14 -1.67
CA THR A 135 -12.34 21.16 -3.15
C THR A 135 -11.97 19.78 -3.72
N GLN A 136 -11.34 18.92 -2.91
CA GLN A 136 -10.90 17.59 -3.35
C GLN A 136 -12.04 16.60 -3.54
N GLN A 137 -13.10 16.69 -2.73
CA GLN A 137 -14.28 15.82 -2.86
C GLN A 137 -15.05 16.02 -4.17
N ILE A 138 -14.96 17.22 -4.77
CA ILE A 138 -15.67 17.55 -6.02
C ILE A 138 -14.92 16.97 -7.22
N PHE A 139 -13.58 17.04 -7.23
CA PHE A 139 -12.75 16.50 -8.31
C PHE A 139 -12.78 14.96 -8.34
N LEU A 140 -12.75 14.30 -7.18
CA LEU A 140 -12.82 12.84 -7.07
C LEU A 140 -14.14 12.24 -7.60
N ARG A 141 -15.25 12.99 -7.55
CA ARG A 141 -16.53 12.59 -8.15
C ARG A 141 -16.57 12.73 -9.67
N SER A 142 -15.73 13.59 -10.24
CA SER A 142 -15.66 13.83 -11.70
C SER A 142 -14.85 12.78 -12.45
N MET A 143 -13.96 12.05 -11.77
CA MET A 143 -13.13 10.99 -12.38
C MET A 143 -13.73 9.58 -12.24
N ALA A 144 -14.86 9.47 -11.52
CA ALA A 144 -15.59 8.21 -11.29
C ALA A 144 -16.79 8.03 -12.24
N LEU A 145 -16.88 8.84 -13.29
CA LEU A 145 -17.82 8.72 -14.42
C LEU A 145 -17.01 8.46 -15.70
#